data_AF-A0A7T7V0W3-F1
#
_entry.id   AF-A0A7T7V0W3-F1
#
_cell.length_a   1.000
_cell.length_b   1.000
_cell.length_c   1.000
_cell.angle_alpha   90.00
_cell.angle_beta   90.00
_cell.angle_gamma   90.00
#
_symmetry.space_group_name_H-M   'P 1'
#
loop_
_entity.id
_entity.type
_entity.pdbx_description
1 polymer ?
#
loop_
_entity_poly.entity_id
_entity_poly.type
_entity_poly.pdbx_seq_one_letter_code
_entity_poly.pdbx_strand_id
1 'polypeptide(L)'
;MNTETITPEIEILNYFNEITGKRFKPIKSNTNPISARFKAGYTKEQMQEVIQLKTLEWKNNEVMAQHLCPTTIFRPSNFDKYVNQVETVKANPQQYKQYYEKLNKVYKPADDLGDIAAMYGD
;
A
#
# COMPACT_ATOMS: atom_id res chain seq x y z
N MET A 1 -16.58 13.93 19.50
CA MET A 1 -15.61 13.90 18.39
C MET A 1 -14.53 12.91 18.79
N ASN A 2 -14.46 11.74 18.14
CA ASN A 2 -13.50 10.71 18.51
C ASN A 2 -12.11 11.16 18.02
N THR A 3 -11.30 11.67 18.93
CA THR A 3 -9.87 11.86 18.69
C THR A 3 -9.21 10.49 18.70
N GLU A 4 -9.34 9.75 17.60
CA GLU A 4 -8.50 8.58 17.36
C GLU A 4 -7.05 9.10 17.29
N THR A 5 -6.24 8.67 18.26
CA THR A 5 -4.82 8.96 18.29
C THR A 5 -4.19 8.41 17.01
N ILE A 6 -3.71 9.31 16.14
CA ILE A 6 -3.03 8.92 14.90
C ILE A 6 -1.65 8.40 15.29
N THR A 7 -1.48 7.08 15.28
CA THR A 7 -0.20 6.41 15.48
C THR A 7 0.45 6.08 14.14
N PRO A 8 1.78 5.88 14.08
CA PRO A 8 2.47 5.55 12.82
C PRO A 8 1.90 4.32 12.11
N GLU A 9 1.46 3.30 12.85
CA GLU A 9 0.82 2.12 12.27
C GLU A 9 -0.58 2.41 11.69
N ILE A 10 -1.32 3.37 12.26
CA ILE A 10 -2.60 3.82 11.72
C ILE A 10 -2.37 4.64 10.45
N GLU A 11 -1.33 5.48 10.40
CA GLU A 11 -0.96 6.22 9.20
C GLU A 11 -0.64 5.27 8.03
N ILE A 12 0.17 4.23 8.27
CA ILE A 12 0.48 3.23 7.25
C ILE A 12 -0.76 2.44 6.85
N LEU A 13 -1.66 2.13 7.78
CA LEU A 13 -2.92 1.45 7.46
C LEU A 13 -3.85 2.32 6.62
N ASN A 14 -3.94 3.61 6.91
CA ASN A 14 -4.72 4.57 6.14
C ASN A 14 -4.14 4.69 4.72
N TYR A 15 -2.81 4.81 4.62
CA TYR A 15 -2.12 4.80 3.33
C TYR A 15 -2.36 3.49 2.55
N PHE A 16 -2.32 2.35 3.23
CA PHE A 16 -2.64 1.05 2.64
C PHE A 16 -4.05 1.06 2.05
N ASN A 17 -5.04 1.53 2.80
CA ASN A 17 -6.42 1.62 2.36
C ASN A 17 -6.59 2.53 1.14
N GLU A 18 -5.95 3.69 1.15
CA GLU A 18 -5.97 4.66 0.06
C GLU A 18 -5.42 4.06 -1.25
N ILE A 19 -4.23 3.46 -1.20
CA ILE A 19 -3.57 2.90 -2.39
C ILE A 19 -4.30 1.65 -2.91
N THR A 20 -4.75 0.78 -2.00
CA THR A 20 -5.41 -0.49 -2.38
C THR A 20 -6.89 -0.33 -2.72
N GLY A 21 -7.51 0.80 -2.35
CA GLY A 21 -8.97 1.00 -2.41
C GLY A 21 -9.75 0.15 -1.40
N LYS A 22 -9.07 -0.36 -0.36
CA LYS A 22 -9.68 -1.18 0.70
C LYS A 22 -10.08 -0.31 1.90
N ARG A 23 -10.78 -0.91 2.87
CA ARG A 23 -11.33 -0.22 4.05
C ARG A 23 -11.06 -1.01 5.33
N PHE A 24 -9.80 -1.41 5.56
CA PHE A 24 -9.40 -2.10 6.79
C PHE A 24 -9.49 -1.15 7.98
N LYS A 25 -10.17 -1.59 9.04
CA LYS A 25 -10.32 -0.83 10.29
C LYS A 25 -9.01 -0.83 11.10
N PRO A 26 -8.72 0.23 11.89
CA PRO A 26 -7.54 0.31 12.78
C PRO A 26 -7.68 -0.57 14.02
N ILE A 27 -7.88 -1.88 13.81
CA ILE A 27 -7.95 -2.90 14.85
C ILE A 27 -6.63 -3.65 14.96
N LYS A 28 -6.36 -4.25 16.13
CA LYS A 28 -5.11 -4.96 16.44
C LYS A 28 -4.69 -5.96 15.37
N SER A 29 -5.61 -6.68 14.73
CA SER A 29 -5.28 -7.64 13.68
C SER A 29 -4.66 -7.00 12.43
N ASN A 30 -5.00 -5.73 12.14
CA ASN A 30 -4.46 -4.98 11.00
C ASN A 30 -3.26 -4.11 11.39
N THR A 31 -3.23 -3.57 12.61
CA THR A 31 -2.17 -2.66 13.08
C THR A 31 -0.97 -3.39 13.69
N ASN A 32 -1.15 -4.56 14.32
CA ASN A 32 -0.04 -5.32 14.91
C ASN A 32 1.03 -5.74 13.89
N PRO A 33 0.68 -6.24 12.68
CA PRO A 33 1.68 -6.57 11.66
C PRO A 33 2.54 -5.35 11.27
N ILE A 34 1.93 -4.17 11.18
CA ILE A 34 2.59 -2.91 10.83
C ILE A 34 3.51 -2.46 11.97
N SER A 35 3.00 -2.41 13.20
CA SER A 35 3.80 -2.10 14.40
C SER A 35 5.00 -3.04 14.55
N ALA A 36 4.83 -4.33 14.23
CA ALA A 36 5.91 -5.30 14.25
C ALA A 36 6.98 -5.03 13.18
N ARG A 37 6.68 -4.35 12.07
CA ARG A 37 7.69 -3.94 11.08
C ARG A 37 8.48 -2.73 11.56
N PHE A 38 7.83 -1.75 12.18
CA PHE A 38 8.53 -0.64 12.83
C PHE A 38 9.51 -1.16 13.90
N LYS A 39 9.08 -2.11 14.75
CA LYS A 39 9.95 -2.74 15.76
C LYS A 39 11.10 -3.55 15.17
N ALA A 40 10.96 -4.04 13.93
CA ALA A 40 12.02 -4.75 13.23
C ALA A 40 13.03 -3.80 12.53
N GLY A 41 12.83 -2.48 12.62
CA GLY A 41 13.74 -1.47 12.08
C GLY A 41 13.40 -1.00 10.66
N TYR A 42 12.25 -1.38 10.11
CA TYR A 42 11.81 -0.89 8.80
C TYR A 42 11.26 0.53 8.91
N THR A 43 11.58 1.36 7.92
CA THR A 43 11.11 2.75 7.88
C THR A 43 9.70 2.86 7.32
N LYS A 44 9.06 4.02 7.54
CA LYS A 44 7.75 4.33 6.99
C LYS A 44 7.77 4.28 5.45
N GLU A 45 8.82 4.82 4.86
CA GLU A 45 9.02 4.91 3.41
C GLU A 45 9.12 3.51 2.80
N GLN A 46 9.93 2.61 3.38
CA GLN A 46 10.04 1.22 2.92
C GLN A 46 8.69 0.50 2.95
N MET A 47 7.89 0.73 4.00
CA MET A 47 6.54 0.17 4.08
C MET A 47 5.62 0.73 2.99
N GLN A 48 5.64 2.03 2.74
CA GLN A 48 4.84 2.67 1.69
C GLN A 48 5.20 2.15 0.30
N GLU A 49 6.49 1.98 0.00
CA GLU A 49 6.96 1.46 -1.28
C GLU A 49 6.56 -0.01 -1.49
N VAL A 50 6.63 -0.83 -0.44
CA VAL A 50 6.14 -2.22 -0.50
C VAL A 50 4.63 -2.27 -0.78
N ILE A 51 3.85 -1.38 -0.16
CA ILE A 51 2.40 -1.26 -0.42
C ILE A 51 2.16 -0.93 -1.89
N GLN A 52 2.82 0.10 -2.41
CA GLN A 52 2.70 0.55 -3.78
C GLN A 52 3.04 -0.57 -4.77
N LEU A 53 4.21 -1.20 -4.60
CA LEU A 53 4.68 -2.30 -5.45
C LEU A 53 3.70 -3.46 -5.47
N LYS A 54 3.28 -3.95 -4.30
CA LYS A 54 2.35 -5.09 -4.24
C LYS A 54 0.96 -4.74 -4.73
N THR A 55 0.51 -3.51 -4.53
CA THR A 55 -0.77 -3.08 -5.10
C THR A 55 -0.70 -3.08 -6.63
N LEU A 56 0.35 -2.56 -7.23
CA LEU A 56 0.52 -2.58 -8.69
C LEU A 56 0.58 -4.00 -9.26
N GLU A 57 1.26 -4.92 -8.56
CA GLU A 57 1.40 -6.31 -9.01
C GLU A 57 0.11 -7.12 -8.86
N TRP A 58 -0.61 -6.94 -7.75
CA TRP A 58 -1.66 -7.88 -7.34
C TRP A 58 -3.08 -7.34 -7.54
N LYS A 59 -3.29 -6.02 -7.60
CA LYS A 59 -4.64 -5.42 -7.66
C LYS A 59 -5.43 -5.88 -8.88
N ASN A 60 -4.75 -6.02 -10.02
CA ASN A 60 -5.37 -6.43 -11.29
C ASN A 60 -5.22 -7.94 -11.57
N ASN A 61 -4.75 -8.73 -10.60
CA ASN A 61 -4.63 -10.17 -10.71
C ASN A 61 -5.71 -10.81 -9.83
N GLU A 62 -6.69 -11.48 -10.44
CA GLU A 62 -7.87 -12.03 -9.75
C GLU A 62 -7.50 -12.97 -8.59
N VAL A 63 -6.43 -13.75 -8.75
CA VAL A 63 -5.97 -14.70 -7.72
C VAL A 63 -5.22 -13.97 -6.61
N MET A 64 -4.39 -12.99 -6.95
CA MET A 64 -3.51 -12.32 -5.99
C MET A 64 -4.18 -11.13 -5.28
N ALA A 65 -5.22 -10.54 -5.85
CA ALA A 65 -5.91 -9.40 -5.27
C ALA A 65 -6.50 -9.67 -3.89
N GLN A 66 -6.91 -10.91 -3.60
CA GLN A 66 -7.39 -11.32 -2.28
C GLN A 66 -6.30 -11.29 -1.19
N HIS A 67 -5.03 -11.36 -1.59
CA HIS A 67 -3.87 -11.33 -0.71
C HIS A 67 -3.38 -9.91 -0.40
N LEU A 68 -4.02 -8.87 -0.96
CA LEU A 68 -3.81 -7.47 -0.59
C LEU A 68 -4.49 -7.14 0.73
N CYS A 69 -3.94 -7.65 1.83
CA CYS A 69 -4.36 -7.33 3.19
C CYS A 69 -3.14 -7.11 4.11
N PRO A 70 -3.28 -6.35 5.22
CA PRO A 70 -2.16 -6.03 6.11
C PRO A 70 -1.43 -7.28 6.64
N THR A 71 -2.15 -8.33 6.99
CA THR A 71 -1.56 -9.57 7.52
C THR A 71 -0.67 -10.31 6.52
N THR A 72 -0.96 -10.19 5.22
CA THR A 72 -0.15 -10.82 4.17
C THR A 72 0.99 -9.92 3.73
N ILE A 73 0.73 -8.63 3.55
CA ILE A 73 1.72 -7.66 3.07
C ILE A 73 2.81 -7.45 4.12
N PHE A 74 2.44 -7.33 5.39
CA PHE A 74 3.39 -7.14 6.50
C PHE A 74 3.83 -8.46 7.16
N ARG A 75 3.66 -9.60 6.47
CA ARG A 75 4.07 -10.90 7.00
C ARG A 75 5.60 -10.93 7.19
N PRO A 76 6.12 -11.30 8.38
CA PRO A 76 7.55 -11.28 8.64
C PRO A 76 8.40 -12.10 7.67
N SER A 77 7.91 -13.28 7.25
CA SER A 77 8.62 -14.19 6.36
C SER A 77 8.78 -13.68 4.92
N ASN A 78 8.01 -12.66 4.53
CA ASN A 78 7.96 -12.16 3.15
C ASN A 78 8.33 -10.68 3.06
N PHE A 79 8.14 -9.89 4.12
CA PHE A 79 8.33 -8.45 4.07
C PHE A 79 9.74 -8.06 3.61
N ASP A 80 10.77 -8.76 4.12
CA ASP A 80 12.15 -8.52 3.71
C ASP A 80 12.37 -8.77 2.20
N LYS A 81 11.74 -9.82 1.65
CA LYS A 81 11.77 -10.10 0.21
C LYS A 81 11.13 -8.98 -0.59
N TYR A 82 10.05 -8.39 -0.08
CA TYR A 82 9.37 -7.28 -0.76
C TYR A 82 10.22 -6.01 -0.74
N VAL A 83 10.90 -5.71 0.36
CA VAL A 83 11.85 -4.58 0.43
C VAL A 83 12.99 -4.79 -0.57
N ASN A 84 13.62 -5.96 -0.60
CA ASN A 84 14.67 -6.26 -1.59
C ASN A 84 14.16 -6.16 -3.04
N GLN A 85 12.90 -6.51 -3.29
CA GLN A 85 12.30 -6.35 -4.60
C GLN A 85 12.12 -4.87 -4.98
N VAL A 86 11.71 -4.02 -4.04
CA VAL A 86 11.66 -2.56 -4.24
C VAL A 86 13.04 -2.02 -4.61
N GLU A 87 14.08 -2.42 -3.88
CA GLU A 87 15.46 -1.99 -4.15
C GLU A 87 15.95 -2.47 -5.52
N THR A 88 15.56 -3.68 -5.94
CA THR A 88 15.86 -4.19 -7.29
C THR A 88 15.18 -3.34 -8.38
N VAL A 89 13.91 -2.96 -8.18
CA VAL A 89 13.18 -2.07 -9.09
C VAL A 89 13.85 -0.70 -9.18
N LYS A 90 14.31 -0.14 -8.05
CA LYS A 90 15.05 1.12 -7.96
C LYS A 90 16.41 1.09 -8.65
N ALA A 91 17.14 -0.01 -8.49
CA ALA A 91 18.46 -0.17 -9.09
C ALA A 91 18.42 -0.23 -10.63
N ASN A 92 17.26 -0.53 -11.22
CA ASN A 92 17.08 -0.53 -12.67
C ASN A 92 16.31 0.73 -13.12
N PRO A 93 16.97 1.73 -13.74
CA PRO A 93 16.34 2.99 -14.11
C PRO A 93 15.10 2.83 -15.00
N GLN A 94 15.11 1.86 -15.91
CA GLN A 94 13.99 1.60 -16.82
C GLN A 94 12.80 1.00 -16.08
N GLN A 95 13.06 0.06 -15.17
CA GLN A 95 12.00 -0.58 -14.37
C GLN A 95 11.43 0.40 -13.34
N TYR A 96 12.28 1.21 -12.71
CA TYR A 96 11.89 2.28 -11.81
C TYR A 96 10.98 3.30 -12.50
N LYS A 97 11.37 3.76 -13.69
CA LYS A 97 10.56 4.68 -14.51
C LYS A 97 9.17 4.08 -14.79
N GLN A 98 9.11 2.84 -15.28
CA GLN A 98 7.84 2.16 -15.55
C GLN A 98 6.99 1.96 -14.29
N TYR A 99 7.63 1.69 -13.15
CA TYR A 99 6.97 1.54 -11.85
C TYR A 99 6.28 2.85 -11.42
N TYR A 100 6.98 3.98 -11.44
CA TYR A 100 6.39 5.28 -11.09
C TYR A 100 5.38 5.79 -12.14
N GLU A 101 5.59 5.49 -13.42
CA GLU A 101 4.60 5.80 -14.47
C GLU A 101 3.26 5.07 -14.23
N LYS A 102 3.32 3.81 -13.79
CA LYS A 102 2.11 3.05 -13.44
C LYS A 102 1.45 3.59 -12.18
N LEU A 103 2.23 3.98 -11.16
CA LEU A 103 1.67 4.62 -9.96
C LEU A 103 0.93 5.91 -10.30
N ASN A 104 1.54 6.80 -11.08
CA ASN A 104 0.91 8.09 -11.44
C ASN A 104 -0.37 7.93 -12.27
N LYS A 105 -0.55 6.81 -12.98
CA LYS A 105 -1.79 6.50 -13.70
C LYS A 105 -2.88 5.92 -12.81
N VAL A 106 -2.51 5.22 -11.73
CA VAL A 106 -3.43 4.56 -10.81
C VAL A 106 -3.80 5.46 -9.62
N TYR A 107 -2.89 6.34 -9.21
CA TYR A 107 -3.05 7.31 -8.14
C TYR A 107 -3.14 8.72 -8.73
N LYS A 108 -4.36 9.22 -8.92
CA LYS A 108 -4.63 10.66 -9.02
C LYS A 108 -4.94 11.14 -7.59
N PRO A 109 -4.17 12.07 -6.99
CA PRO A 109 -4.60 12.69 -5.73
C PRO A 109 -5.97 13.33 -5.93
N ALA A 110 -6.86 13.17 -4.95
CA ALA A 110 -8.28 13.51 -5.01
C ALA A 110 -8.57 15.03 -4.98
N ASP A 111 -7.78 15.83 -5.70
CA ASP A 111 -8.02 17.27 -5.91
C ASP A 111 -8.79 17.54 -7.22
N ASP A 112 -9.29 16.50 -7.90
CA ASP A 112 -10.20 16.64 -9.05
C ASP A 112 -11.46 15.78 -8.85
N LEU A 113 -12.52 16.41 -8.35
CA LEU A 113 -13.88 15.87 -8.18
C LEU A 113 -14.61 15.63 -9.52
N GLY A 114 -13.89 15.52 -10.65
CA GLY A 114 -14.48 15.38 -11.98
C GLY A 114 -14.90 13.96 -12.40
N ASP A 115 -14.29 12.91 -11.85
CA ASP A 115 -14.39 11.56 -12.46
C ASP A 115 -15.31 10.57 -11.71
N ILE A 116 -15.98 10.97 -10.62
CA ILE A 116 -16.94 10.08 -9.93
C ILE A 116 -18.25 9.87 -10.72
N ALA A 117 -18.56 10.78 -11.66
CA ALA A 117 -19.78 10.75 -12.44
C ALA A 117 -19.76 9.73 -13.60
N ALA A 118 -18.61 9.14 -13.94
CA ALA A 118 -18.49 8.24 -15.08
C ALA A 118 -18.60 6.74 -14.75
N MET A 119 -18.73 6.37 -13.46
CA MET A 119 -18.74 4.95 -13.04
C MET A 119 -20.15 4.37 -12.78
N TYR A 120 -21.17 5.23 -12.70
CA TYR A 120 -22.57 4.81 -12.72
C TYR A 120 -23.24 5.54 -13.89
N GLY A 121 -23.24 4.88 -15.05
CA GLY A 121 -24.05 5.33 -16.18
C GLY A 121 -25.53 5.28 -15.82
N ASP A 122 -26.23 6.34 -16.24
CA ASP A 122 -27.68 6.62 -16.25
C ASP A 122 -28.47 6.52 -14.92
#